data_AF-A0A0A9CT94-F1
#
_entry.id   AF-A0A0A9CT94-F1
#
_cell.length_a   1.000
_cell.length_b   1.000
_cell.length_c   1.000
_cell.angle_alpha   90.00
_cell.angle_beta   90.00
_cell.angle_gamma   90.00
#
_symmetry.space_group_name_H-M   'P 1'
#
loop_
_entity.id
_entity.type
_entity.pdbx_description
1 polymer ?
#
loop_
_entity_poly.entity_id
_entity_poly.type
_entity_poly.pdbx_seq_one_letter_code
_entity_poly.pdbx_strand_id
1 'polypeptide(L)'
;MRPRAILDIIKSGENFRISTTTRMPEQGTCERCGYISSQKLCKACVLLDGLNRGLPKLGIGRTKVGAGADGDGQQGGKRSERNTSSLQGKHGNFDF
;
A
#
# COMPACT_ATOMS: atom_id res chain seq x y z
N MET A 1 -16.94 -3.37 -20.84
CA MET A 1 -16.40 -4.37 -19.88
C MET A 1 -15.85 -5.54 -20.67
N ARG A 2 -14.61 -5.99 -20.43
CA ARG A 2 -14.06 -7.20 -21.05
C ARG A 2 -14.34 -8.40 -20.13
N PRO A 3 -15.23 -9.33 -20.48
CA PRO A 3 -15.57 -10.46 -19.60
C PRO A 3 -14.35 -11.32 -19.23
N ARG A 4 -13.32 -11.36 -20.09
CA ARG A 4 -12.06 -12.07 -19.83
C ARG A 4 -11.17 -11.44 -18.76
N ALA A 5 -11.40 -10.19 -18.34
CA ALA A 5 -10.50 -9.50 -17.41
C ALA A 5 -10.30 -10.24 -16.09
N ILE A 6 -11.33 -10.91 -15.58
CA ILE A 6 -11.23 -11.72 -14.35
C ILE A 6 -10.30 -12.92 -14.59
N LEU A 7 -10.48 -13.64 -15.70
CA LEU A 7 -9.65 -14.78 -16.06
C LEU A 7 -8.20 -14.37 -16.33
N ASP A 8 -7.99 -13.21 -16.95
CA ASP A 8 -6.65 -12.69 -17.26
C ASP A 8 -5.91 -12.30 -15.98
N ILE A 9 -6.60 -11.72 -14.99
CA ILE A 9 -6.02 -11.41 -13.67
C ILE A 9 -5.65 -12.70 -12.93
N ILE A 10 -6.51 -13.72 -12.95
CA ILE A 10 -6.24 -15.00 -12.28
C ILE A 10 -5.02 -15.69 -12.89
N LYS A 11 -5.00 -15.88 -14.22
CA LYS A 11 -3.84 -16.49 -14.90
C LYS A 11 -2.56 -15.70 -14.65
N SER A 12 -2.64 -14.36 -14.67
CA SER A 12 -1.49 -13.51 -14.35
C SER A 12 -1.00 -13.75 -12.92
N GLY A 13 -1.91 -13.94 -11.97
CA GLY A 13 -1.60 -14.28 -10.57
C GLY A 13 -0.98 -15.67 -10.41
N GLU A 14 -1.49 -16.69 -11.11
CA GLU A 14 -0.93 -18.05 -11.10
C GLU A 14 0.50 -18.10 -11.68
N ASN A 15 0.75 -17.32 -12.72
CA ASN A 15 2.08 -17.20 -13.34
C ASN A 15 3.01 -16.21 -12.62
N PHE A 16 2.53 -15.46 -11.61
CA PHE A 16 3.31 -14.45 -10.92
C PHE A 16 4.29 -15.09 -9.92
N ARG A 17 5.57 -15.10 -10.28
CA ARG A 17 6.66 -15.60 -9.42
C ARG A 17 7.44 -14.45 -8.81
N ILE A 18 7.60 -14.48 -7.49
CA ILE A 18 8.46 -13.55 -6.76
C ILE A 18 9.88 -14.14 -6.73
N SER A 19 10.89 -13.32 -7.02
CA SER A 19 12.31 -13.72 -6.91
C SER A 19 12.64 -14.10 -5.47
N THR A 20 13.20 -15.29 -5.27
CA THR A 20 13.63 -15.79 -3.95
C THR A 20 14.79 -15.00 -3.35
N THR A 21 15.44 -14.13 -4.14
CA THR A 21 16.49 -13.21 -3.67
C THR A 21 15.93 -12.04 -2.87
N THR A 22 14.64 -11.70 -3.03
CA THR A 22 14.00 -10.63 -2.26
C THR A 22 13.76 -11.09 -0.82
N ARG A 23 14.29 -10.33 0.15
CA ARG A 23 14.02 -10.56 1.57
C ARG A 23 12.56 -10.26 1.86
N MET A 24 11.82 -11.26 2.31
CA MET A 24 10.48 -11.04 2.84
C MET A 24 10.60 -10.33 4.20
N PRO A 25 9.76 -9.32 4.48
CA PRO A 25 9.72 -8.72 5.80
C PRO A 25 9.29 -9.78 6.83
N GLU A 26 9.92 -9.73 8.00
CA GLU A 26 9.56 -10.63 9.10
C GLU A 26 8.11 -10.36 9.53
N GLN A 27 7.35 -11.43 9.70
CA GLN A 27 5.99 -11.35 10.21
C GLN A 27 6.06 -11.07 11.71
N GLY A 28 5.64 -9.88 12.11
CA GLY A 28 5.48 -9.50 13.51
C GLY A 28 4.05 -9.67 14.02
N THR A 29 3.87 -9.43 15.31
CA THR A 29 2.56 -9.36 15.95
C THR A 29 2.39 -8.01 16.65
N CYS A 30 1.15 -7.53 16.70
CA CYS A 30 0.81 -6.30 17.39
C CYS A 30 0.92 -6.49 18.90
N GLU A 31 1.72 -5.66 19.58
CA GLU A 31 1.93 -5.72 21.03
C GLU A 31 0.63 -5.48 21.83
N ARG A 32 -0.34 -4.76 21.25
CA ARG A 32 -1.61 -4.43 21.93
C ARG A 32 -2.69 -5.49 21.77
N CYS A 33 -2.82 -6.09 20.59
CA CYS A 33 -3.95 -6.98 20.27
C CYS A 33 -3.56 -8.37 19.76
N GLY A 34 -2.27 -8.66 19.59
CA GLY A 34 -1.76 -9.97 19.18
C GLY A 34 -1.95 -10.33 17.70
N TYR A 35 -2.70 -9.54 16.92
CA TYR A 35 -2.88 -9.79 15.48
C TYR A 35 -1.60 -9.54 14.68
N ILE A 36 -1.52 -10.18 13.50
CA ILE A 36 -0.38 -10.02 12.57
C ILE A 36 -0.18 -8.56 12.19
N SER A 37 1.07 -8.12 12.25
CA SER A 37 1.45 -6.73 11.98
C SER A 37 2.90 -6.64 11.51
N SER A 38 3.19 -5.76 10.56
CA SER A 38 4.57 -5.42 10.15
C SER A 38 5.19 -4.32 11.02
N GLN A 39 4.45 -3.78 11.99
CA GLN A 39 4.88 -2.75 12.93
C GLN A 39 4.48 -3.14 14.37
N LYS A 40 5.09 -2.51 15.38
CA LYS A 40 4.80 -2.77 16.82
C LYS A 40 3.30 -2.72 17.15
N LEU A 41 2.58 -1.77 16.56
CA LEU A 41 1.12 -1.65 16.66
C LEU A 41 0.47 -1.81 15.29
N CYS A 42 -0.61 -2.60 15.22
CA CYS A 42 -1.37 -2.74 13.98
C CYS A 42 -2.11 -1.44 13.64
N LYS A 43 -2.41 -1.26 12.34
CA LYS A 43 -3.06 -0.04 11.84
C LYS A 43 -4.43 0.21 12.47
N ALA A 44 -5.15 -0.85 12.85
CA ALA A 44 -6.42 -0.74 13.59
C ALA A 44 -6.22 -0.17 14.99
N CYS A 45 -5.24 -0.66 15.76
CA CYS A 45 -4.94 -0.13 17.09
C CYS A 45 -4.52 1.34 17.05
N VAL A 46 -3.68 1.73 16.08
CA VAL A 46 -3.28 3.13 15.87
C VAL A 46 -4.47 4.01 15.48
N LEU A 47 -5.37 3.50 14.63
CA LEU A 47 -6.57 4.22 14.24
C LEU A 47 -7.52 4.42 15.42
N LEU A 48 -7.76 3.38 16.22
CA LEU A 48 -8.64 3.45 17.39
C LEU A 48 -8.11 4.46 18.43
N ASP A 49 -6.80 4.45 18.70
CA ASP A 49 -6.18 5.43 19.58
C ASP A 49 -6.28 6.86 19.01
N GLY A 50 -6.08 7.02 17.69
CA GLY A 50 -6.32 8.29 17.00
C GLY A 50 -7.76 8.77 17.13
N LEU A 51 -8.75 7.89 16.95
CA LEU A 51 -10.18 8.23 17.08
C LEU A 51 -10.53 8.66 18.50
N ASN A 52 -10.05 7.94 19.52
CA ASN A 52 -10.27 8.28 20.93
C ASN A 52 -9.66 9.63 21.33
N ARG A 53 -8.63 10.08 20.61
CA ARG A 53 -7.95 11.38 20.81
C ARG A 53 -8.47 12.50 19.89
N GLY A 54 -9.47 12.24 19.06
CA GLY A 54 -9.98 13.21 18.08
C GLY A 54 -9.04 13.45 16.88
N LEU A 55 -8.09 12.55 16.62
CA LEU A 55 -7.10 12.59 15.54
C LEU A 55 -7.35 11.49 14.50
N PRO A 56 -8.41 11.60 13.66
CA PRO A 56 -8.80 10.54 12.73
C PRO A 56 -7.77 10.24 11.62
N LYS A 57 -6.81 11.15 11.38
CA LYS A 57 -5.81 11.00 10.31
C LYS A 57 -4.60 10.14 10.71
N LEU A 58 -4.39 9.89 12.01
CA LEU A 58 -3.23 9.19 12.55
C LEU A 58 -3.12 7.73 12.04
N GLY A 59 -4.26 7.08 11.79
CA GLY A 59 -4.35 5.71 11.29
C GLY A 59 -4.49 5.56 9.78
N ILE A 60 -4.57 6.65 9.00
CA ILE A 60 -4.99 6.58 7.58
C ILE A 60 -3.92 7.20 6.65
N GLY A 61 -3.09 8.11 7.17
CA GLY A 61 -2.00 8.71 6.40
C GLY A 61 -0.98 7.67 5.93
N ARG A 62 -0.59 7.75 4.65
CA ARG A 62 0.58 7.06 4.13
C ARG A 62 1.82 7.78 4.66
N THR A 63 2.48 7.19 5.66
CA THR A 63 3.87 7.53 5.91
C THR A 63 4.67 7.03 4.71
N LYS A 64 5.49 7.89 4.10
CA LYS A 64 6.42 7.45 3.05
C LYS A 64 7.48 6.60 3.75
N VAL A 65 7.21 5.30 3.92
CA VAL A 65 8.15 4.37 4.55
C VAL A 65 9.18 3.97 3.49
N GLY A 66 10.18 4.83 3.34
CA GLY A 66 11.42 4.59 2.64
C GLY A 66 12.47 5.48 3.31
N ALA A 67 13.42 4.85 4.00
CA ALA A 67 14.39 5.41 4.95
C ALA A 67 13.82 5.66 6.36
N GLY A 68 14.34 4.89 7.33
CA GLY A 68 13.86 4.89 8.71
C GLY A 68 14.02 6.22 9.42
N ALA A 69 13.00 6.56 10.21
CA ALA A 69 13.07 7.41 11.39
C ALA A 69 11.70 7.38 12.08
N ASP A 70 11.68 6.93 13.34
CA ASP A 70 10.66 7.31 14.30
C ASP A 70 10.62 8.84 14.38
N GLY A 71 9.47 9.46 14.13
CA GLY A 71 9.37 10.91 14.04
C GLY A 71 7.93 11.41 13.92
N ASP A 72 7.44 11.91 15.05
CA ASP A 72 6.28 12.77 15.21
C ASP A 72 6.29 13.91 14.16
N GLY A 73 5.17 14.13 13.47
CA GLY A 73 5.18 14.97 12.27
C GLY A 73 3.81 15.43 11.81
N GLN A 74 3.34 16.50 12.42
CA GLN A 74 2.22 17.35 12.00
C GLN A 74 2.40 17.79 10.53
N GLN A 75 1.44 17.50 9.64
CA GLN A 75 1.45 18.05 8.27
C GLN A 75 0.11 18.69 7.91
N GLY A 76 0.12 20.03 7.97
CA GLY A 76 -0.82 20.93 7.31
C GLY A 76 -0.75 20.81 5.79
N GLY A 77 -1.88 21.11 5.16
CA GLY A 77 -2.12 20.84 3.74
C GLY A 77 -1.36 21.74 2.77
N LYS A 78 -1.12 21.20 1.57
CA LYS A 78 -1.09 21.92 0.29
C LYS A 78 -1.41 20.95 -0.84
N ARG A 79 -2.49 21.27 -1.56
CA ARG A 79 -3.02 20.61 -2.75
C ARG A 79 -2.07 20.97 -3.92
N SER A 80 -1.62 20.01 -4.71
CA SER A 80 -0.90 20.31 -5.96
C SER A 80 -1.30 19.31 -7.05
N GLU A 81 -1.85 19.87 -8.12
CA GLU A 81 -2.31 19.23 -9.35
C GLU A 81 -1.19 18.47 -10.06
N ARG A 82 -1.49 17.27 -10.58
CA ARG A 82 -0.58 16.54 -11.47
C ARG A 82 -1.18 16.47 -12.87
N ASN A 83 -0.55 17.25 -13.75
CA ASN A 83 -0.66 17.21 -15.19
C ASN A 83 -0.18 15.84 -15.71
N THR A 84 -1.01 15.14 -16.49
CA THR A 84 -0.66 13.88 -17.14
C THR A 84 -0.38 14.14 -18.61
N SER A 85 0.86 14.43 -18.98
CA SER A 85 1.28 14.47 -20.38
C SER A 85 1.93 13.15 -20.77
N SER A 86 1.20 12.42 -21.62
CA SER A 86 1.68 11.60 -22.74
C SER A 86 2.80 10.59 -22.51
N LEU A 87 2.43 9.31 -22.42
CA LEU A 87 3.29 8.21 -22.84
C LEU A 87 2.53 7.40 -23.90
N GLN A 88 2.86 7.64 -25.17
CA GLN A 88 2.34 6.93 -26.33
C GLN A 88 2.84 5.47 -26.27
N GLY A 89 2.00 4.54 -25.86
CA GLY A 89 2.24 3.11 -26.04
C GLY A 89 1.88 2.69 -27.46
N LYS A 90 2.88 2.31 -28.26
CA LYS A 90 2.67 1.72 -29.59
C LYS A 90 1.93 0.39 -29.42
N HIS A 91 0.70 0.32 -29.89
CA HIS A 91 -0.09 -0.91 -29.89
C HIS A 91 0.53 -1.91 -30.90
N GLY A 92 1.12 -2.99 -30.39
CA GLY A 92 1.39 -4.18 -31.20
C GLY A 92 0.05 -4.87 -31.51
N ASN A 93 -0.25 -5.03 -32.80
CA ASN A 93 -1.42 -5.76 -33.28
C ASN A 93 -1.25 -7.24 -32.92
N PHE A 94 -2.15 -7.81 -32.13
CA PHE A 94 -2.22 -9.24 -31.86
C PHE A 94 -3.58 -9.72 -32.31
N ASP A 95 -3.61 -10.32 -33.51
CA ASP A 95 -4.76 -11.01 -34.07
C ASP A 95 -5.11 -12.26 -33.22
N PHE A 96 -6.40 -12.58 -33.28
CA PHE A 96 -7.24 -13.38 -32.36
C PHE A 96 -6.66 -14.66 -31.74
#